data_AF-A0A060DLE4-F1
#
_entry.id   AF-A0A060DLE4-F1
#
_cell.length_a   1.000
_cell.length_b   1.000
_cell.length_c   1.000
_cell.angle_alpha   90.00
_cell.angle_beta   90.00
_cell.angle_gamma   90.00
#
_symmetry.space_group_name_H-M   'P 1'
#
loop_
_entity.id
_entity.type
_entity.pdbx_description
1 polymer ?
#
loop_
_entity_poly.entity_id
_entity_poly.type
_entity_poly.pdbx_seq_one_letter_code
_entity_poly.pdbx_strand_id
1 'polypeptide(L)'
;MATTAVLTVNYTDNQLVAYLNGAQVYNRIGGGESINEQVVLSGNLQAGVNQLLLIGVNFNGPAHFQGSVNIDGRSQDFNFDTRKDGAPEGVVTQFYYTIDNS
;
A
#
# COMPACT_ATOMS: atom_id res chain seq x y z
N MET A 1 -4.52 16.43 -18.36
CA MET A 1 -4.44 16.93 -16.96
C MET A 1 -3.37 16.09 -16.28
N ALA A 2 -2.65 16.60 -15.28
CA ALA A 2 -1.70 15.74 -14.57
C ALA A 2 -2.47 14.70 -13.76
N THR A 3 -2.13 13.42 -13.92
CA THR A 3 -2.72 12.33 -13.13
C THR A 3 -2.43 12.56 -11.65
N THR A 4 -3.45 12.40 -10.84
CA THR A 4 -3.35 12.49 -9.37
C THR A 4 -3.40 11.10 -8.76
N ALA A 5 -2.44 10.80 -7.89
CA ALA A 5 -2.38 9.52 -7.20
C ALA A 5 -1.97 9.71 -5.74
N VAL A 6 -2.76 9.15 -4.82
CA VAL A 6 -2.50 9.19 -3.37
C VAL A 6 -2.71 7.79 -2.79
N LEU A 7 -1.69 7.28 -2.10
CA LEU A 7 -1.81 6.10 -1.24
C LEU A 7 -2.21 6.56 0.16
N THR A 8 -3.30 6.02 0.69
CA THR A 8 -3.73 6.19 2.08
C THR A 8 -3.59 4.86 2.81
N VAL A 9 -2.91 4.85 3.95
CA VAL A 9 -2.77 3.68 4.82
C VAL A 9 -3.51 3.96 6.12
N ASN A 10 -4.46 3.08 6.45
CA ASN A 10 -5.37 3.22 7.59
C ASN A 10 -5.05 2.24 8.72
N TYR A 11 -4.39 1.12 8.41
CA TYR A 11 -3.95 0.15 9.40
C TYR A 11 -2.78 -0.67 8.86
N THR A 12 -1.79 -0.94 9.70
CA THR A 12 -0.72 -1.91 9.43
C THR A 12 -0.43 -2.68 10.70
N ASP A 13 -0.21 -3.98 10.57
CA ASP A 13 0.53 -4.78 11.53
C ASP A 13 1.91 -5.09 10.97
N ASN A 14 2.92 -5.19 11.83
CA ASN A 14 4.28 -5.59 11.45
C ASN A 14 4.95 -4.66 10.42
N GLN A 15 4.86 -4.92 9.11
CA GLN A 15 5.45 -4.03 8.11
C GLN A 15 4.63 -3.96 6.82
N LEU A 16 4.41 -2.74 6.34
CA LEU A 16 3.90 -2.47 5.00
C LEU A 16 4.89 -1.61 4.23
N VAL A 17 5.35 -2.09 3.08
CA VAL A 17 6.25 -1.37 2.19
C VAL A 17 5.58 -1.17 0.83
N ALA A 18 5.75 -0.01 0.21
CA ALA A 18 5.24 0.27 -1.13
C ALA A 18 6.34 0.74 -2.08
N TYR A 19 6.25 0.31 -3.33
CA TYR A 19 7.16 0.63 -4.41
C TYR A 19 6.38 1.19 -5.61
N LEU A 20 6.82 2.32 -6.14
CA LEU A 20 6.33 2.88 -7.40
C LEU A 20 7.43 2.73 -8.46
N ASN A 21 7.15 2.00 -9.54
CA ASN A 21 8.12 1.68 -10.60
C ASN A 21 9.44 1.11 -10.06
N GLY A 22 9.37 0.30 -9.00
CA GLY A 22 10.54 -0.28 -8.34
C GLY A 22 11.26 0.62 -7.33
N ALA A 23 10.92 1.91 -7.23
CA ALA A 23 11.44 2.81 -6.21
C ALA A 23 10.57 2.75 -4.95
N GLN A 24 11.18 2.58 -3.78
CA GLN A 24 10.44 2.58 -2.51
C GLN A 24 9.85 3.98 -2.24
N VAL A 25 8.54 4.06 -2.02
CA VAL A 25 7.81 5.31 -1.73
C VAL A 25 7.21 5.31 -0.32
N TYR A 26 7.08 4.15 0.31
CA TYR A 26 6.55 4.02 1.66
C TYR A 26 7.18 2.81 2.36
N ASN A 27 7.46 2.94 3.65
CA ASN A 27 7.88 1.83 4.50
C ASN A 27 7.48 2.15 5.94
N ARG A 28 6.50 1.44 6.46
CA ARG A 28 6.11 1.49 7.87
C ARG A 28 6.43 0.17 8.52
N ILE A 29 7.10 0.24 9.68
CA ILE A 29 7.41 -0.89 10.55
C ILE A 29 6.72 -0.62 11.90
N GLY A 30 6.11 -1.64 12.49
CA GLY A 30 5.23 -1.53 13.64
C GLY A 30 3.75 -1.47 13.24
N GLY A 31 2.89 -1.29 14.24
CA GLY A 31 1.46 -1.37 14.03
C GLY A 31 0.66 -1.78 15.26
N GLY A 32 -0.60 -2.12 15.01
CA GLY A 32 -1.59 -2.49 16.02
C GLY A 32 -2.64 -1.40 16.29
N GLU A 33 -2.47 -0.21 15.71
CA GLU A 33 -3.38 0.93 15.85
C GLU A 33 -3.90 1.45 14.49
N SER A 34 -5.07 2.08 14.54
CA SER A 34 -5.59 2.82 13.39
C SER A 34 -4.74 4.06 13.13
N ILE A 35 -4.40 4.26 11.86
CA ILE A 35 -3.61 5.38 11.35
C ILE A 35 -4.36 6.07 10.19
N ASN A 36 -3.79 7.14 9.65
CA ASN A 36 -4.26 7.80 8.43
C ASN A 36 -3.07 8.47 7.74
N GLU A 37 -2.12 7.65 7.29
CA GLU A 37 -0.93 8.13 6.61
C GLU A 37 -1.21 8.26 5.11
N GLN A 38 -0.79 9.37 4.52
CA GLN A 38 -0.99 9.65 3.10
C GLN A 38 0.34 9.90 2.41
N VAL A 39 0.52 9.24 1.26
CA VAL A 39 1.68 9.39 0.39
C VAL A 39 1.20 9.90 -0.96
N VAL A 40 1.61 11.12 -1.31
CA VAL A 40 1.33 11.70 -2.63
C VAL A 40 2.30 11.10 -3.64
N LEU A 41 1.77 10.39 -4.63
CA LEU A 41 2.54 9.66 -5.64
C LEU A 41 2.70 10.45 -6.94
N SER A 42 1.84 11.46 -7.17
CA SER A 42 1.74 12.19 -8.44
C SER A 42 3.08 12.77 -8.93
N GLY A 43 3.92 13.24 -8.00
CA GLY A 43 5.23 13.82 -8.33
C GLY A 43 6.28 12.81 -8.80
N ASN A 44 6.01 11.52 -8.64
CA ASN A 44 6.91 10.42 -8.99
C ASN A 44 6.42 9.60 -10.20
N LEU A 45 5.27 9.95 -10.77
CA LEU A 45 4.75 9.28 -11.97
C LEU A 45 5.59 9.62 -13.20
N GLN A 46 5.90 8.60 -13.99
CA GLN A 46 6.48 8.71 -15.32
C GLN A 46 5.38 8.79 -16.37
N ALA A 47 5.70 9.25 -17.58
CA ALA A 47 4.75 9.24 -18.69
C ALA A 47 4.35 7.80 -19.06
N GLY A 48 3.06 7.57 -19.29
CA GLY A 48 2.49 6.25 -19.57
C GLY A 48 2.16 5.45 -18.31
N VAL A 49 2.39 4.14 -18.37
CA VAL A 49 1.94 3.19 -17.35
C VAL A 49 2.93 3.09 -16.19
N ASN A 50 2.45 3.36 -14.98
CA ASN A 50 3.17 3.23 -13.73
C ASN A 50 2.64 2.04 -12.92
N GLN A 51 3.51 1.38 -12.15
CA GLN A 51 3.17 0.22 -11.32
C GLN A 51 3.42 0.54 -9.85
N LEU A 52 2.38 0.44 -9.03
CA LEU A 52 2.46 0.54 -7.58
C LEU A 52 2.27 -0.86 -6.97
N LEU A 53 3.27 -1.31 -6.21
CA LEU A 53 3.28 -2.59 -5.49
C LEU A 53 3.35 -2.32 -4.00
N LEU A 54 2.40 -2.88 -3.23
CA LEU A 54 2.44 -2.91 -1.77
C LEU A 54 2.72 -4.33 -1.31
N ILE A 55 3.60 -4.49 -0.31
CA ILE A 55 3.98 -5.78 0.25
C ILE A 55 3.73 -5.74 1.76
N GLY A 56 2.83 -6.59 2.23
CA GLY A 56 2.60 -6.83 3.66
C GLY A 56 3.54 -7.91 4.17
N VAL A 57 4.33 -7.59 5.17
CA VAL A 57 5.28 -8.50 5.82
C VAL A 57 4.87 -8.71 7.26
N ASN A 58 4.75 -9.97 7.66
CA ASN A 58 4.42 -10.39 9.00
C ASN A 58 5.68 -10.87 9.72
N PHE A 59 5.95 -10.37 10.93
CA PHE A 59 7.09 -10.84 11.73
C PHE A 59 6.69 -11.87 12.77
N ASN A 60 5.43 -11.84 13.22
CA ASN A 60 4.83 -12.82 14.11
C ASN A 60 3.32 -12.61 14.18
N GLY A 61 2.63 -13.64 14.69
CA GLY A 61 1.23 -13.52 15.05
C GLY A 61 0.33 -13.20 13.84
N PRO A 62 -0.81 -12.55 14.08
CA PRO A 62 -1.71 -12.14 13.01
C PRO A 62 -1.25 -10.85 12.31
N ALA A 63 -1.70 -10.68 11.07
CA ALA A 63 -1.42 -9.50 10.27
C ALA A 63 -2.69 -8.87 9.68
N HIS A 64 -2.82 -7.56 9.83
CA HIS A 64 -3.84 -6.72 9.20
C HIS A 64 -3.20 -5.55 8.44
N PHE A 65 -3.55 -5.39 7.16
CA PHE A 65 -3.14 -4.25 6.32
C PHE A 65 -4.37 -3.67 5.65
N GLN A 66 -4.60 -2.37 5.81
CA GLN A 66 -5.79 -1.71 5.28
C GLN A 66 -5.48 -0.30 4.81
N GLY A 67 -6.09 0.08 3.70
CA GLY A 67 -5.98 1.42 3.15
C GLY A 67 -6.65 1.53 1.79
N SER A 68 -6.29 2.55 1.05
CA SER A 68 -6.77 2.75 -0.32
C SER A 68 -5.76 3.48 -1.20
N VAL A 69 -5.89 3.31 -2.50
CA VAL A 69 -5.16 4.07 -3.52
C VAL A 69 -6.19 4.88 -4.29
N ASN A 70 -6.10 6.20 -4.21
CA ASN A 70 -6.96 7.11 -4.97
C ASN A 70 -6.23 7.56 -6.23
N ILE A 71 -6.80 7.28 -7.40
CA ILE A 71 -6.30 7.67 -8.71
C ILE A 71 -7.37 8.50 -9.40
N ASP A 72 -7.08 9.77 -9.68
CA ASP A 72 -8.01 10.72 -10.32
C ASP A 72 -9.40 10.77 -9.67
N GLY A 73 -9.42 10.77 -8.33
CA GLY A 73 -10.63 10.79 -7.54
C GLY A 73 -11.31 9.43 -7.35
N ARG A 74 -10.81 8.36 -8.00
CA ARG A 74 -11.33 7.00 -7.85
C ARG A 74 -10.52 6.23 -6.81
N SER A 75 -11.15 5.93 -5.68
CA SER A 75 -10.55 5.12 -4.62
C SER A 75 -10.64 3.63 -4.93
N GLN A 76 -9.55 2.91 -4.72
CA GLN A 76 -9.47 1.45 -4.75
C GLN A 76 -8.90 0.98 -3.42
N ASP A 77 -9.69 0.23 -2.66
CA ASP A 77 -9.30 -0.20 -1.32
C ASP A 77 -8.39 -1.44 -1.37
N PHE A 78 -7.48 -1.56 -0.40
CA PHE A 78 -6.85 -2.83 -0.05
C PHE A 78 -7.20 -3.20 1.37
N ASN A 79 -7.42 -4.50 1.58
CA ASN A 79 -7.62 -5.06 2.90
C ASN A 79 -7.12 -6.51 2.91
N PHE A 80 -6.22 -6.81 3.84
CA PHE A 80 -5.79 -8.16 4.16
C PHE A 80 -5.85 -8.31 5.67
N ASP A 81 -6.64 -9.26 6.17
CA ASP A 81 -6.84 -9.44 7.60
C ASP A 81 -6.79 -10.94 7.93
N THR A 82 -5.78 -11.31 8.72
CA THR A 82 -5.57 -12.67 9.21
C THR A 82 -5.74 -12.78 10.72
N ARG A 83 -6.31 -11.76 11.37
CA ARG A 83 -6.48 -11.73 12.84
C ARG A 83 -7.28 -12.89 13.41
N LYS A 84 -8.07 -13.57 12.58
CA LYS A 84 -8.83 -14.78 12.98
C LYS A 84 -8.03 -16.07 12.89
N ASP A 85 -7.17 -16.20 11.88
CA ASP A 85 -6.58 -17.49 11.48
C ASP A 85 -5.05 -17.53 11.70
N GLY A 86 -4.44 -16.38 12.00
CA GLY A 86 -2.99 -16.19 12.03
C GLY A 86 -2.38 -16.08 10.62
N ALA A 87 -1.13 -15.64 10.54
CA ALA A 87 -0.39 -15.61 9.29
C ALA A 87 1.03 -16.18 9.50
N PRO A 88 1.64 -16.79 8.47
CA PRO A 88 3.04 -17.19 8.54
C PRO A 88 3.94 -15.95 8.67
N GLU A 89 5.16 -16.15 9.15
CA GLU A 89 6.20 -15.11 9.12
C GLU A 89 6.72 -14.93 7.68
N GLY A 90 7.02 -13.69 7.29
CA GLY A 90 7.49 -13.32 5.95
C GLY A 90 6.46 -12.52 5.15
N VAL A 91 6.55 -12.57 3.83
CA VAL A 91 5.61 -11.88 2.93
C VAL A 91 4.26 -12.62 2.92
N VAL A 92 3.21 -11.96 3.39
CA VAL A 92 1.87 -12.58 3.56
C VAL A 92 0.84 -12.08 2.56
N THR A 93 1.05 -10.90 1.99
CA THR A 93 0.17 -10.36 0.95
C THR A 93 0.91 -9.39 0.04
N GLN A 94 0.37 -9.21 -1.16
CA GLN A 94 0.82 -8.24 -2.14
C GLN A 94 -0.40 -7.60 -2.81
N PHE A 95 -0.38 -6.27 -2.96
CA PHE A 95 -1.39 -5.53 -3.70
C PHE A 95 -0.74 -4.79 -4.87
N TYR A 96 -1.41 -4.80 -6.01
CA TYR A 96 -0.90 -4.28 -7.26
C TYR A 96 -1.88 -3.28 -7.85
N TYR A 97 -1.37 -2.12 -8.24
CA TYR A 97 -2.14 -1.07 -8.88
C TYR A 97 -1.42 -0.56 -10.12
N THR A 98 -2.17 -0.36 -11.18
CA THR A 98 -1.70 0.31 -12.39
C THR A 98 -2.21 1.74 -12.40
N ILE A 99 -1.31 2.70 -12.66
CA ILE A 99 -1.63 4.13 -12.75
C ILE A 99 -1.23 4.61 -14.15
N ASP A 100 -2.20 5.04 -14.94
CA ASP A 100 -1.96 5.61 -16.27
C ASP A 100 -1.74 7.13 -16.15
N ASN A 101 -0.65 7.63 -16.74
CA ASN A 101 -0.25 9.03 -16.72
C ASN A 101 0.05 9.51 -18.14
N SER A 102 -1.04 9.71 -18.90
CA SER A 102 -1.07 10.12 -20.30
C SER A 102 -1.62 11.53 -20.51
#